data_AF-A0A949X981-F1
#
_entry.id   AF-A0A949X981-F1
#
_cell.length_a   1.000
_cell.length_b   1.000
_cell.length_c   1.000
_cell.angle_alpha   90.00
_cell.angle_beta   90.00
_cell.angle_gamma   90.00
#
_symmetry.space_group_name_H-M   'P 1'
#
loop_
_entity.id
_entity.type
_entity.pdbx_description
1 polymer ?
#
loop_
_entity_poly.entity_id
_entity_poly.type
_entity_poly.pdbx_seq_one_letter_code
_entity_poly.pdbx_strand_id
1 'polypeptide(L)' 'GRFREELRDAEVISQTLWASVHGVISLEIAKGHDPWVDWRPIKDRMAMMIELTFRGLEGSAREAK' A
#
# COMPACT_ATOMS: atom_id res chain seq x y z
N GLY A 1 6.39 -19.16 3.97
CA GLY A 1 6.87 -17.87 3.43
C GLY A 1 6.42 -16.74 4.35
N ARG A 2 6.86 -15.49 4.12
CA ARG A 2 6.36 -14.33 4.91
C ARG A 2 4.97 -13.86 4.46
N PHE A 3 4.60 -14.08 3.20
CA PHE A 3 3.27 -13.76 2.69
C PHE A 3 2.22 -14.81 3.06
N ARG A 4 0.96 -14.38 3.07
CA ARG A 4 -0.21 -15.24 3.22
C ARG A 4 -0.22 -16.38 2.21
N GLU A 5 -0.63 -17.58 2.64
CA GLU A 5 -0.50 -18.81 1.83
C GLU A 5 -1.34 -18.81 0.55
N GLU A 6 -2.43 -18.04 0.54
CA GLU A 6 -3.29 -17.84 -0.63
C GLU A 6 -2.67 -16.90 -1.68
N LEU A 7 -1.68 -16.09 -1.30
CA LEU A 7 -1.01 -15.13 -2.19
C LEU A 7 0.22 -15.79 -2.82
N ARG A 8 0.02 -16.45 -3.96
CA ARG A 8 1.06 -17.28 -4.61
C ARG A 8 1.64 -16.71 -5.89
N ASP A 9 0.92 -15.78 -6.52
CA ASP A 9 1.36 -15.16 -7.77
C ASP A 9 2.19 -13.91 -7.46
N ALA A 10 3.51 -14.04 -7.61
CA ALA A 10 4.44 -12.95 -7.35
C ALA A 10 4.21 -11.73 -8.24
N GLU A 11 3.72 -11.94 -9.47
CA GLU A 11 3.46 -10.87 -10.42
C GLU A 11 2.21 -10.08 -10.03
N VAL A 12 1.13 -10.78 -9.64
CA VAL A 12 -0.06 -10.10 -9.12
C VAL A 12 0.27 -9.32 -7.84
N ILE A 13 1.09 -9.87 -6.96
CA ILE A 13 1.52 -9.20 -5.72
C ILE A 13 2.33 -7.94 -6.03
N SER A 14 3.31 -8.01 -6.93
CA SER A 14 4.18 -6.88 -7.27
C SER A 14 3.39 -5.76 -7.98
N GLN A 15 2.52 -6.11 -8.92
CA GLN A 15 1.65 -5.18 -9.62
C GLN A 15 0.67 -4.48 -8.65
N THR A 16 0.12 -5.22 -7.68
CA THR A 16 -0.77 -4.65 -6.66
C THR A 16 -0.04 -3.65 -5.76
N LEU A 17 1.17 -3.99 -5.31
CA LEU A 17 2.03 -3.08 -4.55
C LEU A 17 2.32 -1.81 -5.35
N TRP A 18 2.72 -1.94 -6.60
CA TRP A 18 2.99 -0.80 -7.48
C TRP A 18 1.75 0.08 -7.68
N ALA A 19 0.59 -0.52 -7.97
CA ALA A 19 -0.67 0.20 -8.15
C ALA A 19 -1.07 0.99 -6.89
N SER A 20 -0.88 0.42 -5.70
CA SER A 20 -1.21 1.09 -4.42
C SER A 20 -0.42 2.39 -4.22
N VAL A 21 0.90 2.34 -4.45
CA VAL A 21 1.81 3.49 -4.33
C VAL A 21 1.57 4.49 -5.47
N HIS A 22 1.37 3.99 -6.69
CA HIS A 22 1.05 4.81 -7.85
C HIS A 22 -0.22 5.64 -7.63
N GLY A 23 -1.25 5.09 -6.97
CA GLY A 23 -2.47 5.81 -6.62
C GLY A 23 -2.22 7.02 -5.72
N VAL A 24 -1.36 6.90 -4.71
CA VAL A 24 -0.99 8.00 -3.81
C VAL A 24 -0.29 9.13 -4.57
N ILE A 25 0.67 8.80 -5.43
CA ILE A 25 1.37 9.80 -6.26
C ILE A 25 0.44 10.43 -7.29
N SER A 26 -0.44 9.63 -7.92
CA SER A 26 -1.39 10.15 -8.91
C SER A 26 -2.32 11.20 -8.30
N LEU A 27 -2.78 10.97 -7.06
CA LEU A 27 -3.59 11.94 -6.32
C LEU A 27 -2.77 13.20 -5.97
N GLU A 28 -1.51 13.05 -5.60
CA GLU A 28 -0.64 14.21 -5.36
C GLU A 28 -0.48 15.07 -6.62
N ILE A 29 -0.17 14.45 -7.76
CA ILE A 29 0.02 15.16 -9.03
C ILE A 29 -1.28 15.86 -9.47
N ALA A 30 -2.40 15.14 -9.44
CA ALA A 30 -3.66 15.64 -9.99
C ALA A 30 -4.38 16.61 -9.04
N LYS A 31 -4.19 16.44 -7.72
CA LYS A 31 -5.03 17.07 -6.68
C LYS A 31 -4.26 17.64 -5.48
N GLY A 32 -2.95 17.52 -5.40
CA GLY A 32 -2.15 17.99 -4.26
C GLY A 32 -2.20 19.50 -4.03
N HIS A 33 -2.53 20.27 -5.07
CA HIS A 33 -2.72 21.73 -5.01
C HIS A 33 -4.19 22.16 -5.13
N ASP A 34 -5.12 21.21 -5.19
CA ASP A 34 -6.56 21.48 -5.23
C ASP A 34 -7.04 21.79 -3.80
N PRO A 35 -7.53 23.01 -3.50
CA PRO A 35 -7.92 23.39 -2.14
C PRO A 35 -9.16 22.64 -1.63
N TRP A 36 -9.85 21.88 -2.49
CA TRP A 36 -10.98 21.05 -2.08
C TRP A 36 -10.59 19.98 -1.06
N VAL A 37 -9.34 19.49 -1.08
CA VAL A 37 -8.85 18.51 -0.12
C VAL A 37 -7.62 19.05 0.59
N ASP A 38 -7.72 19.20 1.91
CA ASP A 38 -6.59 19.50 2.79
C ASP A 38 -5.73 18.24 3.00
N TRP A 39 -4.92 17.93 1.99
CA TRP A 39 -4.05 16.76 2.00
C TRP A 39 -2.98 16.85 3.10
N ARG A 40 -2.80 15.73 3.82
CA ARG A 40 -1.64 15.56 4.70
C ARG A 40 -0.37 15.31 3.89
N PRO A 41 0.82 15.60 4.47
CA PRO A 41 2.08 15.51 3.74
C PRO A 41 2.22 14.20 2.97
N ILE A 42 2.70 14.30 1.72
CA ILE A 42 2.80 13.14 0.82
C ILE A 42 3.69 12.02 1.39
N LYS A 43 4.74 12.38 2.14
CA LYS A 43 5.64 11.41 2.79
C LYS A 43 4.91 10.51 3.79
N ASP A 44 4.00 11.08 4.57
CA ASP A 44 3.25 10.34 5.59
C ASP A 44 2.24 9.39 4.93
N ARG A 45 1.52 9.88 3.91
CA ARG A 45 0.59 9.06 3.14
C ARG A 45 1.30 7.92 2.40
N MET A 46 2.49 8.18 1.85
CA MET A 46 3.30 7.17 1.17
C MET A 46 3.77 6.07 2.13
N ALA A 47 4.36 6.47 3.27
CA ALA A 47 4.81 5.52 4.29
C ALA A 47 3.64 4.66 4.81
N MET A 48 2.48 5.29 5.03
CA MET A 48 1.27 4.59 5.46
C MET A 48 0.77 3.59 4.41
N MET A 49 0.76 3.95 3.12
CA MET A 49 0.31 3.04 2.05
C MET A 49 1.22 1.81 1.94
N ILE A 50 2.54 2.02 1.99
CA ILE A 50 3.51 0.93 1.98
C ILE A 50 3.27 0.01 3.18
N GLU A 51 3.20 0.57 4.39
CA GLU A 51 3.02 -0.20 5.62
C GLU A 51 1.72 -1.02 5.60
N LEU A 52 0.59 -0.40 5.26
CA LEU A 52 -0.70 -1.08 5.20
C LEU A 52 -0.72 -2.18 4.14
N THR A 53 -0.15 -1.92 2.97
CA THR A 53 -0.14 -2.91 1.89
C THR A 53 0.76 -4.09 2.26
N PHE A 54 1.96 -3.85 2.79
CA PHE A 54 2.83 -4.94 3.24
C PHE A 54 2.23 -5.74 4.39
N ARG A 55 1.71 -5.09 5.44
CA ARG A 55 1.01 -5.77 6.53
C ARG A 55 -0.16 -6.61 6.03
N GLY A 56 -0.87 -6.11 5.03
CA GLY A 56 -1.95 -6.85 4.38
C GLY A 56 -1.45 -8.07 3.60
N LEU A 57 -0.24 -8.08 3.07
CA LEU A 57 0.33 -9.23 2.34
C LEU A 57 0.98 -10.26 3.25
N GLU A 58 1.50 -9.82 4.40
CA GLU A 58 2.12 -10.69 5.40
C GLU A 58 1.12 -11.68 5.99
N GLY A 59 1.54 -12.94 6.12
CA GLY A 59 0.81 -13.92 6.89
C GLY A 59 0.79 -13.52 8.35
N SER A 60 -0.36 -13.68 9.03
CA SER A 60 -0.31 -13.67 10.50
C SER A 60 0.63 -14.79 10.91
N ALA A 61 1.65 -14.50 11.73
CA ALA A 61 2.23 -15.54 12.55
C ALA A 61 1.06 -16.16 13.30
N ARG A 62 0.66 -17.37 12.92
CA ARG A 62 -0.42 -18.11 13.61
C ARG A 62 -0.06 -18.02 15.09
N GLU A 63 -0.96 -17.48 15.90
CA GLU A 63 -0.96 -17.79 17.33
C GLU A 63 -0.91 -19.31 17.40
N ALA A 64 0.25 -19.82 17.79
CA ALA A 64 0.45 -21.23 18.01
C ALA A 64 -0.43 -21.62 19.19
N LYS A 65 -1.58 -22.21 18.91
CA LYS A 65 -2.37 -22.95 19.88
C LYS A 65 -2.88 -24.23 19.26
#